data_AF-A0A4Q1TRW4-F1
#
_entry.id   AF-A0A4Q1TRW4-F1
#
_cell.length_a   1.000
_cell.length_b   1.000
_cell.length_c   1.000
_cell.angle_alpha   90.00
_cell.angle_beta   90.00
_cell.angle_gamma   90.00
#
_symmetry.space_group_name_H-M   'P 1'
#
loop_
_entity.id
_entity.type
_entity.pdbx_description
1 polymer ?
#
loop_
_entity_poly.entity_id
_entity_poly.type
_entity_poly.pdbx_seq_one_letter_code
_entity_poly.pdbx_strand_id
1 'polypeptide(L)'
;MKLYQGLTQVQINEEFAGEASGYKITTTLDQPLNYEPTILYQYLDTVLRPGSRHDQNNLRYVTDPAFIGENFDYQSVPFTSHMTDFDEKMAFARKLVADLNRHLSVNIKPADAEIELVFVD
;
A
#
# COMPACT_ATOMS: atom_id res chain seq x y z
N MET A 1 -9.67 4.46 0.14
CA MET A 1 -10.33 3.55 1.13
C MET A 1 -10.49 2.09 0.67
N LYS A 2 -10.39 1.76 -0.64
CA LYS A 2 -10.56 0.38 -1.11
C LYS A 2 -9.27 -0.44 -1.17
N LEU A 3 -8.09 0.19 -1.25
CA LEU A 3 -6.81 -0.53 -1.15
C LEU A 3 -6.55 -1.01 0.28
N TYR A 4 -6.77 -0.19 1.30
CA TYR A 4 -6.74 -0.66 2.69
C TYR A 4 -7.73 -1.81 2.93
N GLN A 5 -8.99 -1.69 2.47
CA GLN A 5 -9.98 -2.76 2.61
C GLN A 5 -9.64 -4.01 1.79
N GLY A 6 -9.12 -3.87 0.56
CA GLY A 6 -8.65 -4.97 -0.27
C GLY A 6 -7.43 -5.65 0.33
N LEU A 7 -6.50 -4.91 0.92
CA LEU A 7 -5.27 -5.42 1.55
C LEU A 7 -5.44 -5.91 2.98
N THR A 8 -6.58 -5.62 3.61
CA THR A 8 -6.95 -6.18 4.93
C THR A 8 -8.02 -7.28 4.83
N GLN A 9 -8.87 -7.29 3.79
CA GLN A 9 -9.74 -8.43 3.45
C GLN A 9 -8.99 -9.54 2.73
N VAL A 10 -7.96 -9.20 1.95
CA VAL A 10 -6.81 -10.09 1.80
C VAL A 10 -6.09 -10.04 3.14
N GLN A 11 -6.66 -10.70 4.16
CA GLN A 11 -5.84 -11.16 5.26
C GLN A 11 -4.73 -11.96 4.61
N ILE A 12 -3.57 -11.33 4.52
CA ILE A 12 -2.31 -12.00 4.45
C ILE A 12 -2.26 -12.81 5.75
N ASN A 13 -2.88 -13.99 5.73
CA ASN A 13 -2.59 -15.04 6.68
C ASN A 13 -1.08 -15.24 6.67
N GLU A 14 -0.49 -15.78 7.72
CA GLU A 14 0.96 -16.09 7.72
C GLU A 14 1.35 -16.98 6.50
N GLU A 15 0.39 -17.66 5.87
CA GLU A 15 0.49 -18.31 4.56
C GLU A 15 0.69 -17.35 3.37
N PHE A 16 0.28 -16.09 3.35
CA PHE A 16 0.61 -15.15 2.25
C PHE A 16 1.85 -14.30 2.52
N ALA A 17 2.18 -14.04 3.80
CA ALA A 17 3.42 -13.37 4.18
C ALA A 17 4.64 -14.31 4.00
N GLY A 18 4.41 -15.63 3.95
CA GLY A 18 5.42 -16.66 3.69
C GLY A 18 5.20 -17.52 2.43
N GLU A 19 3.97 -17.66 1.92
CA GLU A 19 3.59 -18.47 0.73
C GLU A 19 2.92 -17.69 -0.41
N ALA A 20 3.18 -16.36 -0.51
CA ALA A 20 3.34 -15.75 -1.83
C ALA A 20 4.57 -16.29 -2.59
N SER A 21 5.19 -17.38 -2.12
CA SER A 21 6.18 -18.18 -2.83
C SER A 21 5.50 -19.04 -3.93
N GLY A 22 4.80 -18.38 -4.86
CA GLY A 22 4.21 -19.06 -6.01
C GLY A 22 3.23 -18.22 -6.82
N TYR A 23 2.55 -17.26 -6.17
CA TYR A 23 1.59 -16.39 -6.86
C TYR A 23 2.27 -15.14 -7.47
N LYS A 24 2.08 -14.93 -8.77
CA LYS A 24 2.52 -13.70 -9.46
C LYS A 24 1.51 -12.58 -9.22
N ILE A 25 2.00 -11.39 -8.86
CA ILE A 25 1.17 -10.19 -8.79
C ILE A 25 1.24 -9.45 -10.14
N THR A 26 0.08 -9.17 -10.73
CA THR A 26 -0.06 -8.39 -11.97
C THR A 26 -0.92 -7.14 -11.73
N THR A 27 -0.70 -6.09 -12.52
CA THR A 27 -1.50 -4.86 -12.45
C THR A 27 -2.10 -4.55 -13.82
N THR A 28 -3.36 -4.12 -13.82
CA THR A 28 -4.01 -3.48 -14.97
C THR A 28 -4.32 -2.04 -14.57
N LEU A 29 -3.78 -1.09 -15.33
CA LEU A 29 -3.75 0.33 -15.01
C LEU A 29 -4.28 1.16 -16.18
N ASP A 30 -5.33 1.94 -15.96
CA ASP A 30 -5.78 2.97 -16.92
C ASP A 30 -4.90 4.24 -16.82
N GLN A 31 -4.40 4.53 -15.61
CA GLN A 31 -3.40 5.57 -15.34
C GLN A 31 -2.18 5.01 -14.63
N PRO A 32 -0.96 5.52 -14.87
CA PRO A 32 0.24 5.06 -14.18
C PRO A 32 0.15 5.34 -12.67
N LEU A 33 0.73 4.46 -11.85
CA LEU A 33 0.92 4.73 -10.42
C LEU A 33 2.06 5.73 -10.23
N ASN A 34 2.01 6.51 -9.16
CA ASN A 34 3.14 7.35 -8.76
C ASN A 34 4.28 6.51 -8.16
N TYR A 35 3.93 5.39 -7.52
CA TYR A 35 4.86 4.44 -6.93
C TYR A 35 4.59 3.01 -7.36
N GLU A 36 5.67 2.25 -7.53
CA GLU A 36 5.59 0.81 -7.79
C GLU A 36 4.79 0.09 -6.70
N PRO A 37 4.01 -0.95 -7.03
CA PRO A 37 3.25 -1.71 -6.04
C PRO A 37 4.09 -2.17 -4.84
N THR A 38 5.32 -2.62 -5.07
CA THR A 38 6.26 -3.03 -4.01
C THR A 38 6.50 -1.93 -2.97
N ILE A 39 6.61 -0.66 -3.39
CA ILE A 39 6.79 0.48 -2.48
C ILE A 39 5.50 0.70 -1.67
N LEU A 40 4.34 0.62 -2.31
CA LEU A 40 3.04 0.77 -1.64
C LEU A 40 2.86 -0.33 -0.57
N TYR A 41 3.24 -1.57 -0.87
CA TYR A 41 3.19 -2.69 0.07
C TYR A 41 4.13 -2.49 1.26
N GLN A 42 5.41 -2.17 1.00
CA GLN A 42 6.38 -1.92 2.06
C GLN A 42 5.95 -0.76 2.96
N TYR A 43 5.40 0.32 2.38
CA TYR A 43 4.84 1.42 3.15
C TYR A 43 3.71 0.93 4.08
N LEU A 44 2.75 0.20 3.54
CA LEU A 44 1.59 -0.26 4.32
C LEU A 44 2.01 -1.20 5.46
N ASP A 45 2.99 -2.08 5.23
CA ASP A 45 3.54 -2.97 6.26
C ASP A 45 4.17 -2.18 7.43
N THR A 46 4.76 -1.02 7.16
CA THR A 46 5.37 -0.18 8.21
C THR A 46 4.36 0.54 9.09
N VAL A 47 3.17 0.85 8.56
CA VAL A 47 2.16 1.68 9.27
C VAL A 47 0.93 0.89 9.70
N LEU A 48 0.67 -0.28 9.12
CA LEU A 48 -0.44 -1.17 9.44
C LEU A 48 0.10 -2.46 10.06
N ARG A 49 -0.15 -2.66 11.35
CA ARG A 49 0.28 -3.89 12.02
C ARG A 49 -0.68 -5.04 11.71
N PRO A 50 -0.17 -6.24 11.37
CA PRO A 50 -0.99 -7.45 11.29
C PRO A 50 -1.80 -7.67 12.56
N GLY A 51 -3.08 -8.06 12.42
CA GLY A 51 -3.96 -8.35 13.55
C GLY A 51 -4.53 -7.14 14.32
N SER A 52 -4.18 -5.90 13.94
CA SER A 52 -4.80 -4.71 14.55
C SER A 52 -6.22 -4.55 14.02
N ARG A 53 -7.20 -4.38 14.93
CA ARG A 53 -8.59 -4.13 14.55
C ARG A 53 -8.67 -2.83 13.74
N HIS A 54 -9.65 -2.70 12.83
CA HIS A 54 -9.79 -1.52 11.97
C HIS A 54 -9.89 -0.20 12.74
N ASP A 55 -10.44 -0.23 13.96
CA ASP A 55 -10.54 0.90 14.89
C ASP A 55 -9.21 1.22 15.61
N GLN A 56 -8.25 0.31 15.59
CA GLN A 56 -6.92 0.46 16.20
C GLN A 56 -5.86 0.91 15.19
N ASN A 57 -6.09 0.72 13.90
CA ASN A 57 -5.22 1.23 12.86
C ASN A 57 -5.42 2.74 12.70
N ASN A 58 -4.34 3.51 12.81
CA ASN A 58 -4.41 4.95 12.55
C ASN A 58 -4.52 5.19 11.04
N LEU A 59 -5.76 5.19 10.54
CA LEU A 59 -6.10 5.36 9.12
C LEU A 59 -5.56 6.67 8.53
N ARG A 60 -5.14 7.63 9.36
CA ARG A 60 -4.50 8.86 8.89
C ARG A 60 -3.22 8.59 8.10
N TYR A 61 -2.49 7.50 8.41
CA TYR A 61 -1.34 7.06 7.62
C TYR A 61 -1.67 6.59 6.20
N VAL A 62 -2.95 6.41 5.84
CA VAL A 62 -3.33 6.00 4.47
C VAL A 62 -4.33 6.95 3.82
N THR A 63 -4.71 8.02 4.51
CA THR A 63 -5.76 8.95 4.05
C THR A 63 -5.38 10.43 4.14
N ASP A 64 -4.43 10.80 5.00
CA ASP A 64 -4.11 12.19 5.31
C ASP A 64 -2.64 12.49 4.96
N PRO A 65 -2.37 13.13 3.80
CA PRO A 65 -1.01 13.45 3.37
C PRO A 65 -0.26 14.35 4.35
N ALA A 66 -0.94 15.26 5.03
CA ALA A 66 -0.31 16.16 5.98
C ALA A 66 0.12 15.39 7.23
N PHE A 67 -0.75 14.51 7.73
CA PHE A 67 -0.41 13.64 8.85
C PHE A 67 0.80 12.74 8.53
N ILE A 68 0.86 12.14 7.33
CA ILE A 68 2.00 11.34 6.90
C ILE A 68 3.27 12.19 6.83
N GLY A 69 3.21 13.36 6.18
CA GLY A 69 4.34 14.29 6.07
C GLY A 69 4.99 14.65 7.40
N GLU A 70 4.17 14.81 8.44
CA GLU A 70 4.60 15.22 9.77
C GLU A 70 4.97 14.05 10.70
N ASN A 71 4.34 12.88 10.55
CA ASN A 71 4.37 11.81 11.57
C ASN A 71 4.91 10.47 11.06
N PHE A 72 5.21 10.33 9.78
CA PHE A 72 5.85 9.12 9.26
C PHE A 72 7.35 9.12 9.60
N ASP A 73 7.87 7.97 10.04
CA ASP A 73 9.31 7.80 10.22
C ASP A 73 9.96 7.52 8.86
N TYR A 74 10.36 8.58 8.16
CA TYR A 74 11.01 8.49 6.85
C TYR A 74 12.33 7.71 6.90
N GLN A 75 12.96 7.52 8.06
CA GLN A 75 14.20 6.73 8.20
C GLN A 75 13.95 5.23 8.37
N SER A 76 12.71 4.82 8.61
CA SER A 76 12.35 3.42 8.86
C SER A 76 12.48 2.51 7.64
N VAL A 77 12.43 3.05 6.42
CA VAL A 77 12.50 2.28 5.16
C VAL A 77 13.44 2.89 4.11
N PRO A 78 14.11 2.07 3.28
CA PRO A 78 15.13 2.55 2.34
C PRO A 78 14.61 3.55 1.29
N PHE A 79 13.35 3.42 0.85
CA PHE A 79 12.81 4.27 -0.22
C PHE A 79 12.40 5.67 0.24
N THR A 80 12.37 5.93 1.55
CA THR A 80 12.10 7.28 2.11
C THR A 80 13.27 7.85 2.89
N SER A 81 14.32 7.08 3.19
CA SER A 81 15.40 7.51 4.09
C SER A 81 16.20 8.71 3.59
N HIS A 82 16.22 8.94 2.28
CA HIS A 82 16.84 10.11 1.68
C HIS A 82 16.00 11.39 1.81
N MET A 83 14.70 11.26 2.13
CA MET A 83 13.76 12.38 2.18
C MET A 83 13.90 13.13 3.51
N THR A 84 14.67 14.22 3.48
CA THR A 84 14.97 15.02 4.68
C THR A 84 14.18 16.33 4.71
N ASP A 85 13.92 16.90 3.54
CA ASP A 85 13.20 18.17 3.37
C ASP A 85 11.68 18.01 3.49
N PHE A 86 11.01 19.06 3.98
CA PHE A 86 9.56 19.06 4.18
C PHE A 86 8.79 18.97 2.87
N ASP A 87 9.20 19.70 1.82
CA ASP A 87 8.49 19.71 0.56
C ASP A 87 8.58 18.34 -0.13
N GLU A 88 9.72 17.67 -0.02
CA GLU A 88 9.92 16.30 -0.51
C GLU A 88 9.02 15.30 0.22
N LYS A 89 8.97 15.36 1.55
CA LYS A 89 8.10 14.52 2.38
C LYS A 89 6.62 14.71 2.05
N MET A 90 6.20 15.96 1.85
CA MET A 90 4.83 16.30 1.48
C MET A 90 4.48 15.87 0.05
N ALA A 91 5.41 16.03 -0.90
CA ALA A 91 5.23 15.54 -2.26
C ALA A 91 5.06 14.01 -2.28
N PHE A 92 5.88 13.31 -1.50
CA PHE A 92 5.75 11.86 -1.32
C PHE A 92 4.38 11.49 -0.76
N ALA A 93 4.00 12.08 0.38
CA ALA A 93 2.75 11.76 1.06
C ALA A 93 1.51 12.00 0.19
N ARG A 94 1.49 13.08 -0.61
CA ARG A 94 0.38 13.39 -1.52
C ARG A 94 0.24 12.35 -2.63
N LYS A 95 1.34 12.01 -3.29
CA LYS A 95 1.37 11.00 -4.36
C LYS A 95 1.00 9.61 -3.83
N LEU A 96 1.50 9.28 -2.64
CA LEU A 96 1.21 8.04 -1.96
C LEU A 96 -0.29 7.91 -1.68
N VAL A 97 -0.88 8.91 -1.03
CA VAL A 97 -2.32 8.91 -0.73
C VAL A 97 -3.17 8.91 -2.00
N ALA A 98 -2.70 9.55 -3.09
CA ALA A 98 -3.38 9.46 -4.38
C ALA A 98 -3.44 8.01 -4.87
N ASP A 99 -2.31 7.31 -4.90
CA ASP A 99 -2.24 5.90 -5.30
C ASP A 99 -3.07 4.99 -4.37
N LEU A 100 -2.94 5.15 -3.04
CA LEU A 100 -3.68 4.34 -2.05
C LEU A 100 -5.20 4.55 -2.10
N ASN A 101 -5.66 5.67 -2.66
CA ASN A 101 -7.08 5.98 -2.80
C ASN A 101 -7.68 5.59 -4.15
N ARG A 102 -6.87 5.15 -5.13
CA ARG A 102 -7.39 4.65 -6.40
C ARG A 102 -8.36 3.49 -6.17
N HIS A 103 -9.40 3.43 -6.99
CA HIS A 103 -10.32 2.31 -6.94
C HIS A 103 -9.63 1.09 -7.53
N LEU A 104 -9.52 0.00 -6.77
CA LEU A 104 -9.12 -1.29 -7.33
C LEU A 104 -10.20 -2.36 -7.18
N SER A 105 -10.09 -3.38 -8.02
CA SER A 105 -10.67 -4.71 -7.89
C SER A 105 -9.53 -5.72 -7.80
N VAL A 106 -9.69 -6.75 -6.97
CA VAL A 106 -8.72 -7.84 -6.84
C VAL A 106 -9.32 -9.09 -7.47
N ASN A 107 -8.66 -9.62 -8.49
CA ASN A 107 -8.99 -10.88 -9.10
C ASN A 107 -8.00 -11.94 -8.63
N ILE A 108 -8.50 -13.01 -8.03
CA ILE A 108 -7.69 -14.17 -7.67
C ILE A 108 -7.89 -15.21 -8.77
N LYS A 109 -6.80 -15.62 -9.43
CA LYS A 109 -6.78 -16.64 -10.50
C LYS A 109 -5.97 -17.85 -10.00
N PRO A 110 -6.57 -18.76 -9.21
CA PRO A 110 -5.85 -19.88 -8.58
C PRO A 110 -5.21 -20.83 -9.60
N ALA A 111 -5.83 -20.99 -10.78
CA ALA A 111 -5.33 -21.86 -11.83
C ALA A 111 -3.99 -21.38 -12.41
N ASP A 112 -3.76 -20.07 -12.41
CA ASP A 112 -2.56 -19.44 -12.96
C ASP A 112 -1.54 -19.03 -11.89
N ALA A 113 -1.85 -19.34 -10.63
CA ALA A 113 -1.18 -18.76 -9.47
C ALA A 113 -1.00 -17.24 -9.64
N GLU A 114 -2.07 -16.52 -9.97
CA GLU A 114 -2.00 -15.06 -10.21
C GLU A 114 -2.97 -14.30 -9.33
N ILE A 115 -2.51 -13.16 -8.80
CA ILE A 115 -3.33 -12.12 -8.20
C ILE A 115 -3.24 -10.90 -9.08
N GLU A 116 -4.35 -10.52 -9.70
CA GLU A 116 -4.43 -9.37 -10.58
C GLU A 116 -5.12 -8.20 -9.86
N LEU A 117 -4.41 -7.08 -9.79
CA LEU A 117 -4.92 -5.82 -9.26
C LEU A 117 -5.40 -4.96 -10.44
N VAL A 118 -6.71 -4.83 -10.59
CA VAL A 118 -7.33 -4.01 -11.64
C VAL A 118 -7.70 -2.66 -11.05
N PHE A 119 -7.03 -1.60 -11.47
CA PHE A 119 -7.36 -0.24 -11.09
C PHE A 119 -8.44 0.29 -12.05
N VAL A 120 -9.56 0.77 -11.49
CA VAL A 120 -10.84 1.03 -12.20
C VAL A 120 -11.14 2.52 -12.33
N ASP A 121 -10.10 3.33 -12.34
CA ASP A 121 -10.14 4.79 -12.21
C ASP A 121 -10.13 5.56 -13.54
#